data_AF-A0A2E0BSH7-F1
#
_entry.id   AF-A0A2E0BSH7-F1
#
_cell.length_a   1.000
_cell.length_b   1.000
_cell.length_c   1.000
_cell.angle_alpha   90.00
_cell.angle_beta   90.00
_cell.angle_gamma   90.00
#
_symmetry.space_group_name_H-M   'P 1'
#
loop_
_entity.id
_entity.type
_entity.pdbx_description
1 polymer ?
#
loop_
_entity_poly.entity_id
_entity_poly.type
_entity_poly.pdbx_seq_one_letter_code
_entity_poly.pdbx_strand_id
1 'polypeptide(L)'
;MSKVQGLKKQFTERDVNRMRNLIQGKHGEKVGQGVGYSKSEKHYKEGDVWEADGRKWTIKDGIKQNITKLDAAKKAHMMPIFCPSCGSKMHVDIDKAYYNLHKKCLNCVVKFEHELRKAGLYEAYEARIINSDIDGFINDIKSYIESQLTISNNSYITEQGDVEKWVGGPNIEKVYEGLAKTIEHLESLKK
;
A
#
# COMPACT_ATOMS: atom_id res chain seq x y z
N MET A 1 -55.16 -32.09 -21.84
CA MET A 1 -54.18 -31.45 -22.74
C MET A 1 -54.65 -31.61 -24.17
N SER A 2 -55.19 -30.55 -24.77
CA SER A 2 -55.67 -30.55 -26.16
C SER A 2 -54.48 -30.43 -27.12
N LYS A 3 -54.34 -31.41 -28.00
CA LYS A 3 -53.27 -31.48 -29.00
C LYS A 3 -53.73 -30.71 -30.24
N VAL A 4 -53.20 -29.50 -30.44
CA VAL A 4 -53.41 -28.73 -31.68
C VAL A 4 -52.74 -29.48 -32.84
N GLN A 5 -53.52 -29.73 -33.88
CA GLN A 5 -53.17 -30.56 -35.04
C GLN A 5 -52.19 -29.79 -35.93
N GLY A 6 -50.92 -30.24 -36.00
CA GLY A 6 -49.92 -29.67 -36.91
C GLY A 6 -48.47 -29.69 -36.41
N LEU A 7 -48.22 -29.79 -35.10
CA LEU A 7 -46.85 -29.84 -34.57
C LEU A 7 -46.54 -31.18 -33.89
N LYS A 8 -45.71 -32.00 -34.53
CA LYS A 8 -45.21 -33.29 -34.01
C LYS A 8 -43.91 -33.20 -33.20
N LYS A 9 -43.41 -32.00 -32.91
CA LYS A 9 -42.12 -31.84 -32.20
C LYS A 9 -42.36 -31.23 -30.82
N GLN A 10 -42.03 -31.98 -29.77
CA GLN A 10 -41.95 -31.41 -28.41
C GLN A 10 -40.86 -30.35 -28.43
N PHE A 11 -41.19 -29.10 -28.10
CA PHE A 11 -40.20 -28.04 -27.97
C PHE A 11 -39.24 -28.42 -26.85
N THR A 12 -37.93 -28.36 -27.12
CA THR A 12 -36.96 -28.58 -26.07
C THR A 12 -37.00 -27.40 -25.10
N GLU A 13 -36.63 -27.61 -23.84
CA GLU A 13 -36.58 -26.54 -22.84
C GLU A 13 -35.74 -25.35 -23.31
N ARG A 14 -34.68 -25.63 -24.10
CA ARG A 14 -33.84 -24.62 -24.74
C ARG A 14 -34.60 -23.75 -25.74
N ASP A 15 -35.49 -24.34 -26.54
CA ASP A 15 -36.28 -23.59 -27.52
C ASP A 15 -37.29 -22.67 -26.83
N VAL A 16 -37.90 -23.15 -25.74
CA VAL A 16 -38.83 -22.37 -24.91
C VAL A 16 -38.11 -21.20 -24.24
N ASN A 17 -36.93 -21.44 -23.67
CA ASN A 17 -36.13 -20.40 -23.02
C ASN A 17 -35.61 -19.38 -24.04
N ARG A 18 -35.24 -19.80 -25.26
CA ARG A 18 -34.88 -18.90 -26.35
C ARG A 18 -36.04 -17.99 -26.76
N MET A 19 -37.23 -18.57 -26.95
CA MET A 19 -38.45 -17.82 -27.24
C MET A 19 -38.77 -16.82 -26.13
N ARG A 20 -38.62 -17.21 -24.86
CA ARG A 20 -38.82 -16.29 -23.72
C ARG A 20 -37.84 -15.10 -23.76
N ASN A 21 -36.56 -15.35 -24.03
CA ASN A 21 -35.55 -14.30 -24.11
C ASN A 21 -35.80 -13.33 -25.29
N LEU A 22 -36.29 -13.85 -26.42
CA LEU A 22 -36.72 -13.05 -27.58
C LEU A 22 -37.91 -12.14 -27.23
N ILE A 23 -38.92 -12.68 -26.54
CA ILE A 23 -40.11 -11.93 -26.12
C ILE A 23 -39.76 -10.84 -25.08
N GLN A 24 -38.80 -11.11 -24.20
CA GLN A 24 -38.36 -10.18 -23.15
C GLN A 24 -37.33 -9.13 -23.64
N GLY A 25 -37.00 -9.09 -24.94
CA GLY A 25 -36.03 -8.14 -25.50
C GLY A 25 -34.57 -8.40 -25.11
N LYS A 26 -34.28 -9.57 -24.53
CA LYS A 26 -32.95 -9.95 -24.03
C LYS A 26 -32.14 -10.70 -25.08
N HIS A 27 -31.84 -10.02 -26.18
CA HIS A 27 -31.20 -10.62 -27.37
C HIS A 27 -29.78 -11.19 -27.14
N GLY A 28 -29.16 -10.96 -25.99
CA GLY A 28 -27.81 -11.44 -25.65
C GLY A 28 -27.73 -12.61 -24.66
N GLU A 29 -28.84 -13.05 -24.06
CA GLU A 29 -28.81 -14.13 -23.05
C GLU A 29 -28.70 -15.51 -23.70
N LYS A 30 -27.56 -16.19 -23.48
CA LYS A 30 -27.28 -17.52 -24.03
C LYS A 30 -28.10 -18.59 -23.31
N VAL A 31 -28.75 -19.47 -24.09
CA VAL A 31 -29.62 -20.54 -23.59
C VAL A 31 -28.89 -21.90 -23.44
N GLY A 32 -27.61 -21.94 -23.81
CA GLY A 32 -26.74 -23.11 -23.64
C GLY A 32 -25.26 -22.71 -23.60
N GLN A 33 -24.42 -23.59 -23.07
CA GLN A 33 -22.97 -23.43 -23.12
C GLN A 33 -22.47 -23.84 -24.51
N GLY A 34 -21.97 -22.87 -25.28
CA GLY A 34 -21.16 -23.12 -26.47
C GLY A 34 -19.68 -23.17 -26.10
N VAL A 35 -18.91 -24.06 -26.72
CA VAL A 35 -17.45 -24.06 -26.64
C VAL A 35 -16.95 -22.79 -27.33
N GLY A 36 -16.39 -21.86 -26.55
CA GLY A 36 -16.04 -20.50 -26.99
C GLY A 36 -16.59 -19.41 -26.07
N TYR A 37 -16.31 -19.51 -24.77
CA TYR A 37 -16.63 -18.46 -23.81
C TYR A 37 -15.78 -17.22 -24.09
N SER A 38 -16.31 -16.26 -24.86
CA SER A 38 -15.76 -14.90 -24.92
C SER A 38 -16.36 -14.09 -23.76
N LYS A 39 -15.52 -13.72 -22.79
CA LYS A 39 -15.90 -12.80 -21.70
C LYS A 39 -16.36 -11.48 -22.35
N SER A 40 -17.40 -10.84 -21.84
CA SER A 40 -17.88 -9.55 -22.36
C SER A 40 -16.74 -8.52 -22.31
N GLU A 41 -16.35 -7.96 -23.46
CA GLU A 41 -15.39 -6.86 -23.52
C GLU A 41 -16.04 -5.61 -22.91
N LYS A 42 -15.54 -5.20 -21.74
CA LYS A 42 -15.91 -3.94 -21.11
C LYS A 42 -14.86 -2.90 -21.53
N HIS A 43 -15.29 -1.84 -22.19
CA HIS A 43 -14.44 -0.70 -22.49
C HIS A 43 -14.37 0.19 -21.25
N TYR A 44 -13.16 0.34 -20.70
CA TYR A 44 -12.87 1.25 -19.61
C TYR A 44 -12.26 2.54 -20.17
N LYS A 45 -12.59 3.67 -19.59
CA LYS A 45 -12.03 4.99 -19.95
C LYS A 45 -10.80 5.29 -19.09
N GLU A 46 -10.06 6.33 -19.49
CA GLU A 46 -8.93 6.82 -18.71
C GLU A 46 -9.39 7.31 -17.33
N GLY A 47 -8.73 6.82 -16.27
CA GLY A 47 -9.11 7.08 -14.88
C GLY A 47 -10.06 6.05 -14.25
N ASP A 48 -10.64 5.12 -15.02
CA ASP A 48 -11.48 4.07 -14.44
C ASP A 48 -10.62 3.06 -13.65
N VAL A 49 -11.06 2.74 -12.44
CA VAL A 49 -10.48 1.68 -11.60
C VAL A 49 -11.41 0.47 -11.62
N TRP A 50 -10.91 -0.69 -12.04
CA TRP A 50 -11.71 -1.92 -12.02
C TRP A 50 -10.94 -3.13 -11.51
N GLU A 51 -11.67 -4.10 -10.96
CA GLU A 51 -11.10 -5.36 -10.51
C GLU A 51 -11.23 -6.43 -11.60
N ALA A 52 -10.09 -7.03 -11.96
CA ALA A 52 -10.04 -8.19 -12.84
C ALA A 52 -8.96 -9.14 -12.34
N ASP A 53 -9.32 -10.43 -12.22
CA ASP A 53 -8.42 -11.51 -11.80
C ASP A 53 -7.74 -11.24 -10.44
N GLY A 54 -8.51 -10.70 -9.49
CA GLY A 54 -8.06 -10.37 -8.13
C GLY A 54 -7.10 -9.17 -8.04
N ARG A 55 -6.94 -8.40 -9.12
CA ARG A 55 -6.06 -7.21 -9.20
C ARG A 55 -6.87 -5.98 -9.59
N LYS A 56 -6.45 -4.81 -9.09
CA LYS A 56 -7.03 -3.52 -9.47
C LYS A 56 -6.28 -2.96 -10.67
N TRP A 57 -6.99 -2.63 -11.72
CA TRP A 57 -6.45 -2.09 -12.95
C TRP A 57 -6.91 -0.65 -13.13
N THR A 58 -6.06 0.15 -13.78
CA THR A 58 -6.34 1.50 -14.24
C THR A 58 -5.81 1.71 -15.63
N ILE A 59 -6.39 2.65 -16.35
CA ILE A 59 -5.80 3.20 -17.58
C ILE A 59 -5.21 4.55 -17.22
N LYS A 60 -3.90 4.70 -17.45
CA LYS A 60 -3.17 5.95 -17.29
C LYS A 60 -2.28 6.16 -18.50
N ASP A 61 -2.38 7.33 -19.14
CA ASP A 61 -1.62 7.67 -20.35
C ASP A 61 -1.84 6.64 -21.48
N GLY A 62 -3.07 6.13 -21.60
CA GLY A 62 -3.45 5.09 -22.57
C GLY A 62 -2.92 3.68 -22.26
N ILE A 63 -2.15 3.50 -21.20
CA ILE A 63 -1.56 2.22 -20.81
C ILE A 63 -2.36 1.61 -19.66
N LYS A 64 -2.76 0.35 -19.81
CA LYS A 64 -3.37 -0.44 -18.72
C LYS A 64 -2.31 -0.80 -17.69
N GLN A 65 -2.42 -0.23 -16.48
CA GLN A 65 -1.52 -0.42 -15.35
C GLN A 65 -2.23 -1.09 -14.17
N ASN A 66 -1.52 -1.94 -13.44
CA ASN A 66 -2.02 -2.57 -12.21
C ASN A 66 -1.71 -1.69 -10.99
N ILE A 67 -2.72 -1.35 -10.20
CA ILE A 67 -2.55 -0.64 -8.94
C ILE A 67 -2.17 -1.65 -7.86
N THR A 68 -0.92 -1.57 -7.41
CA THR A 68 -0.44 -2.36 -6.26
C THR A 68 -0.51 -1.55 -4.98
N LYS A 69 -0.57 -2.22 -3.82
CA LYS A 69 -0.48 -1.55 -2.50
C LYS A 69 0.79 -0.70 -2.37
N LEU A 70 1.88 -1.14 -3.00
CA LEU A 70 3.18 -0.47 -2.99
C LEU A 70 3.26 0.73 -3.95
N ASP A 71 2.26 0.94 -4.81
CA ASP A 71 2.30 2.03 -5.79
C ASP A 71 2.26 3.42 -5.13
N ALA A 72 1.55 3.54 -4.00
CA ALA A 72 1.54 4.74 -3.18
C ALA A 72 2.92 5.03 -2.56
N ALA A 73 3.56 4.00 -2.00
CA ALA A 73 4.90 4.12 -1.43
C ALA A 73 5.94 4.48 -2.51
N LYS A 74 5.88 3.83 -3.68
CA LYS A 74 6.77 4.16 -4.81
C LYS A 74 6.65 5.61 -5.23
N LYS A 75 5.43 6.13 -5.35
CA LYS A 75 5.19 7.55 -5.68
C LYS A 75 5.72 8.51 -4.61
N ALA A 76 5.58 8.16 -3.33
CA ALA A 76 6.05 9.00 -2.22
C ALA A 76 7.59 9.09 -2.13
N HIS A 77 8.30 8.03 -2.52
CA HIS A 77 9.76 7.93 -2.43
C HIS A 77 10.49 8.09 -3.77
N MET A 78 9.78 8.18 -4.89
CA MET A 78 10.38 8.45 -6.18
C MET A 78 10.77 9.93 -6.28
N MET A 79 12.06 10.18 -6.42
CA MET A 79 12.57 11.52 -6.68
C MET A 79 12.35 11.88 -8.15
N PRO A 80 11.75 13.04 -8.45
CA PRO A 80 11.65 13.54 -9.81
C PRO A 80 13.02 13.99 -10.34
N ILE A 81 13.16 13.99 -11.67
CA ILE A 81 14.37 14.50 -12.34
C ILE A 81 14.51 16.01 -12.14
N PHE A 82 13.39 16.72 -12.03
CA PHE A 82 13.34 18.16 -11.84
C PHE A 82 12.75 18.49 -10.47
N CYS A 83 13.36 19.47 -9.81
CA CYS A 83 12.89 19.91 -8.50
C CYS A 83 11.50 20.55 -8.62
N PRO A 84 10.51 20.16 -7.79
CA PRO A 84 9.17 20.73 -7.84
C PRO A 84 9.13 22.21 -7.43
N SER A 85 10.14 22.71 -6.69
CA SER A 85 10.17 24.11 -6.24
C SER A 85 10.84 25.07 -7.22
N CYS A 86 11.92 24.67 -7.88
CA CYS A 86 12.70 25.57 -8.74
C CYS A 86 12.86 25.08 -10.19
N GLY A 87 12.38 23.88 -10.53
CA GLY A 87 12.50 23.30 -11.87
C GLY A 87 13.93 22.90 -12.26
N SER A 88 14.93 23.08 -11.39
CA SER A 88 16.30 22.67 -11.69
C SER A 88 16.43 21.16 -11.75
N LYS A 89 17.37 20.67 -12.56
CA LYS A 89 17.75 19.26 -12.58
C LYS A 89 18.26 18.87 -11.18
N MET A 90 17.73 17.77 -10.62
CA MET A 90 18.17 17.21 -9.35
C MET A 90 19.29 16.19 -9.58
N HIS A 91 20.27 16.17 -8.68
CA HIS A 91 21.37 15.21 -8.67
C HIS A 91 21.05 14.07 -7.71
N VAL A 92 21.00 12.85 -8.21
CA VAL A 92 20.59 11.67 -7.43
C VAL A 92 21.52 11.41 -6.23
N ASP A 93 22.81 11.73 -6.34
CA ASP A 93 23.76 11.46 -5.27
C ASP A 93 23.58 12.39 -4.07
N ILE A 94 23.27 13.66 -4.34
CA ILE A 94 23.23 14.73 -3.32
C ILE A 94 21.79 15.01 -2.89
N ASP A 95 20.89 15.23 -3.85
CA ASP A 95 19.52 15.70 -3.57
C ASP A 95 18.59 14.62 -3.02
N LYS A 96 19.01 13.33 -3.02
CA LYS A 96 18.15 12.22 -2.58
C LYS A 96 17.76 12.28 -1.12
N ALA A 97 18.71 12.58 -0.25
CA ALA A 97 18.43 12.74 1.16
C ALA A 97 17.47 13.92 1.38
N TYR A 98 17.78 15.08 0.81
CA TYR A 98 16.98 16.30 0.96
C TYR A 98 15.57 16.18 0.38
N TYR A 99 15.40 15.49 -0.75
CA TYR A 99 14.08 15.25 -1.31
C TYR A 99 13.24 14.32 -0.43
N ASN A 100 13.85 13.31 0.19
CA ASN A 100 13.10 12.42 1.07
C ASN A 100 12.54 13.14 2.30
N LEU A 101 13.31 14.06 2.89
CA LEU A 101 12.91 14.83 4.07
C LEU A 101 12.04 16.05 3.71
N HIS A 102 12.52 16.93 2.83
CA HIS A 102 11.89 18.24 2.55
C HIS A 102 11.08 18.28 1.25
N LYS A 103 11.16 17.24 0.41
CA LYS A 103 10.58 17.21 -0.94
C LYS A 103 11.10 18.34 -1.85
N LYS A 104 12.33 18.81 -1.61
CA LYS A 104 13.02 19.89 -2.35
C LYS A 104 14.48 19.50 -2.63
N CYS A 105 15.12 20.19 -3.57
CA CYS A 105 16.57 20.04 -3.81
C CYS A 105 17.38 20.77 -2.74
N LEU A 106 18.66 20.41 -2.60
CA LEU A 106 19.59 21.01 -1.65
C LEU A 106 19.62 22.54 -1.74
N ASN A 107 19.71 23.08 -2.96
CA ASN A 107 19.77 24.54 -3.17
C ASN A 107 18.52 25.26 -2.64
N CYS A 108 17.34 24.65 -2.77
CA CYS A 108 16.11 25.22 -2.24
C CYS A 108 16.07 25.15 -0.71
N VAL A 109 16.59 24.07 -0.11
CA VAL A 109 16.70 23.93 1.34
C VAL A 109 17.65 24.98 1.91
N VAL A 110 18.83 25.18 1.31
CA VAL A 110 19.80 26.19 1.75
C VAL A 110 19.21 27.61 1.71
N LYS A 111 18.47 27.95 0.64
CA LYS A 111 17.78 29.26 0.56
C LYS A 111 16.75 29.43 1.66
N PHE A 112 15.96 28.39 1.93
CA PHE A 112 14.97 28.39 2.98
C PHE A 112 15.59 28.56 4.37
N GLU A 113 16.66 27.81 4.67
CA GLU A 113 17.40 27.94 5.93
C GLU A 113 18.04 29.32 6.08
N HIS A 114 18.56 29.89 5.00
CA HIS A 114 19.11 31.25 4.99
C HIS A 114 18.05 32.31 5.31
N GLU A 115 16.85 32.18 4.74
CA GLU A 115 15.72 33.06 5.05
C GLU A 115 15.27 32.91 6.51
N LEU A 116 15.24 31.68 7.05
CA LEU A 116 14.97 31.43 8.46
C LEU A 116 16.01 32.06 9.39
N ARG A 117 17.29 31.98 9.03
CA ARG A 117 18.38 32.62 9.78
C ARG A 117 18.24 34.14 9.79
N LYS A 118 17.92 34.74 8.64
CA LYS A 118 17.65 36.18 8.56
C LYS A 118 16.45 36.60 9.41
N ALA A 119 15.44 35.75 9.53
CA ALA A 119 14.28 35.99 10.38
C ALA A 119 14.53 35.71 11.87
N GLY A 120 15.68 35.14 12.24
CA GLY A 120 15.99 34.74 13.62
C GLY A 120 15.22 33.49 14.11
N LEU A 121 14.53 32.77 13.21
CA LEU A 121 13.69 31.62 13.54
C LEU A 121 14.41 30.27 13.38
N TYR A 122 15.68 30.29 12.99
CA TYR A 122 16.45 29.09 12.69
C TYR A 122 16.64 28.18 13.90
N GLU A 123 16.91 28.74 15.08
CA GLU A 123 17.10 27.94 16.31
C GLU A 123 15.83 27.19 16.71
N ALA A 124 14.67 27.85 16.61
CA ALA A 124 13.37 27.21 16.88
C ALA A 124 13.06 26.11 15.85
N TYR A 125 13.46 26.30 14.59
CA TYR A 125 13.34 25.29 13.55
C TYR A 125 14.23 24.07 13.83
N GLU A 126 15.49 24.30 14.20
CA GLU A 126 16.45 23.24 14.56
C GLU A 126 15.98 22.45 15.78
N ALA A 127 15.59 23.14 16.86
CA ALA A 127 15.08 22.52 18.07
C ALA A 127 13.85 21.65 17.79
N ARG A 128 12.94 22.12 16.94
CA ARG A 128 11.76 21.34 16.53
C ARG A 128 12.13 20.04 15.83
N ILE A 129 13.11 20.06 14.92
CA ILE A 129 13.55 18.86 14.21
C ILE A 129 14.17 17.87 15.19
N ILE A 130 15.12 18.33 15.99
CA ILE A 130 15.83 17.48 16.98
C ILE A 130 14.83 16.85 17.95
N ASN A 131 13.90 17.63 18.49
CA ASN A 131 12.91 17.13 19.43
C ASN A 131 11.97 16.11 18.75
N SER A 132 11.59 16.34 17.49
CA SER A 132 10.77 15.38 16.74
C SER A 132 11.49 14.07 16.41
N ASP A 133 12.79 14.12 16.14
CA ASP A 133 13.61 12.93 15.89
C ASP A 133 13.77 12.12 17.19
N ILE A 134 13.99 12.80 18.33
CA ILE A 134 14.04 12.16 19.66
C ILE A 134 12.70 11.49 19.98
N ASP A 135 11.58 12.17 19.76
CA ASP A 135 10.24 11.61 19.98
C ASP A 135 9.97 10.38 19.10
N GLY A 136 10.38 10.44 17.83
CA GLY A 136 10.31 9.31 16.91
C GLY A 136 11.13 8.12 17.42
N PHE A 137 12.37 8.36 17.82
CA PHE A 137 13.26 7.33 18.35
C PHE A 137 12.73 6.68 19.64
N ILE A 138 12.14 7.46 20.55
CA ILE A 138 11.48 6.94 21.75
C ILE A 138 10.34 5.97 21.38
N ASN A 139 9.51 6.34 20.39
CA ASN A 139 8.41 5.49 19.94
C ASN A 139 8.89 4.21 19.27
N ASP A 140 9.96 4.29 18.48
CA ASP A 140 10.57 3.13 17.82
C ASP A 140 11.15 2.15 18.85
N ILE A 141 11.85 2.66 19.88
CA ILE A 141 12.37 1.82 20.98
C ILE A 141 11.24 1.12 21.73
N LYS A 142 10.17 1.86 22.10
CA LYS A 142 9.01 1.28 22.78
C LYS A 142 8.39 0.16 21.94
N SER A 143 8.11 0.44 20.67
CA SER A 143 7.52 -0.53 19.74
C SER A 143 8.42 -1.74 19.54
N TYR A 144 9.74 -1.54 19.45
CA TYR A 144 10.71 -2.62 19.34
C TYR A 144 10.69 -3.50 20.58
N ILE A 145 10.80 -2.93 21.78
CA ILE A 145 10.82 -3.69 23.04
C ILE A 145 9.50 -4.44 23.24
N GLU A 146 8.35 -3.80 23.00
CA GLU A 146 7.04 -4.47 23.04
C GLU A 146 6.99 -5.65 22.08
N SER A 147 7.44 -5.47 20.83
CA SER A 147 7.49 -6.56 19.85
C SER A 147 8.35 -7.73 20.33
N GLN A 148 9.53 -7.46 20.89
CA GLN A 148 10.43 -8.50 21.40
C GLN A 148 9.85 -9.24 22.61
N LEU A 149 9.14 -8.54 23.51
CA LEU A 149 8.48 -9.16 24.66
C LEU A 149 7.27 -10.02 24.23
N THR A 150 6.58 -9.65 23.15
CA THR A 150 5.47 -10.46 22.60
C THR A 150 5.93 -11.70 21.84
N ILE A 151 7.16 -11.70 21.31
CA ILE A 151 7.78 -12.88 20.69
C ILE A 151 8.16 -13.86 21.82
N SER A 152 7.18 -14.61 22.31
CA SER A 152 7.40 -15.70 23.26
C SER A 152 7.98 -16.94 22.55
N ASN A 153 8.76 -17.73 23.29
CA ASN A 153 9.51 -18.91 22.82
C ASN A 153 8.66 -19.86 21.98
N ASN A 154 8.74 -19.70 20.66
CA ASN A 154 8.17 -20.64 19.72
C ASN A 154 8.92 -21.95 19.87
N SER A 155 8.21 -23.00 20.28
CA SER A 155 8.72 -24.36 20.21
C SER A 155 9.12 -24.64 18.76
N TYR A 156 10.39 -24.97 18.53
CA TYR A 156 10.86 -25.38 17.22
C TYR A 156 10.92 -26.90 17.20
N ILE A 157 10.64 -27.44 16.01
CA ILE A 157 10.65 -28.87 15.77
C ILE A 157 11.99 -29.15 15.10
N THR A 158 12.82 -29.98 15.71
CA THR A 158 14.09 -30.40 15.12
C THR A 158 13.83 -31.28 13.89
N GLU A 159 14.82 -31.46 13.03
CA GLU A 159 14.71 -32.38 11.87
C GLU A 159 14.42 -33.82 12.30
N GLN A 160 14.68 -34.17 13.56
CA GLN A 160 14.37 -35.46 14.18
C GLN A 160 12.94 -35.56 14.72
N GLY A 161 12.16 -34.47 14.67
CA GLY A 161 10.77 -34.41 15.12
C GLY A 161 10.59 -34.06 16.60
N ASP A 162 11.66 -33.75 17.32
CA ASP A 162 11.60 -33.37 18.72
C ASP A 162 11.16 -31.91 18.86
N VAL A 163 10.20 -31.67 19.75
CA VAL A 163 9.71 -30.33 20.08
C VAL A 163 10.55 -29.78 21.21
N GLU A 164 11.52 -28.94 20.88
CA GLU A 164 12.35 -28.30 21.90
C GLU A 164 11.76 -26.94 22.29
N LYS A 165 11.57 -26.74 23.60
CA LYS A 165 11.17 -25.45 24.18
C LYS A 165 12.38 -24.83 24.87
N TRP A 166 12.85 -23.69 24.37
CA TRP A 166 13.85 -22.93 25.12
C TRP A 166 13.15 -22.28 26.29
N VAL A 167 13.53 -22.68 27.50
CA VAL A 167 13.03 -22.10 28.74
C VAL A 167 14.02 -21.02 29.14
N GLY A 168 13.73 -19.78 28.74
CA GLY A 168 14.56 -18.61 29.02
C GLY A 168 13.94 -17.39 28.38
N GLY A 169 13.84 -16.30 29.12
CA GLY A 169 13.28 -15.04 28.64
C GLY A 169 13.88 -13.86 29.40
N PRO A 170 13.89 -12.67 28.81
CA PRO A 170 14.37 -11.48 29.49
C PRO A 170 13.52 -11.21 30.73
N ASN A 171 14.15 -10.79 31.83
CA ASN A 171 13.42 -10.32 33.01
C ASN A 171 12.66 -9.04 32.64
N ILE A 172 11.34 -9.15 32.58
CA ILE A 172 10.43 -8.11 32.11
C ILE A 172 10.59 -6.81 32.93
N GLU A 173 10.73 -6.92 34.25
CA GLU A 173 10.88 -5.77 35.15
C GLU A 173 12.17 -4.99 34.84
N LYS A 174 13.29 -5.71 34.67
CA LYS A 174 14.58 -5.10 34.32
C LYS A 174 14.57 -4.44 32.94
N VAL A 175 13.84 -5.03 31.98
CA VAL A 175 13.70 -4.45 30.65
C VAL A 175 12.92 -3.14 30.71
N TYR A 176 11.81 -3.09 31.45
CA TYR A 176 11.05 -1.86 31.61
C TYR A 176 11.82 -0.79 32.40
N GLU A 177 12.61 -1.18 33.40
CA GLU A 177 13.49 -0.27 34.13
C GLU A 177 14.56 0.35 33.19
N GLY A 178 15.19 -0.47 32.36
CA GLY A 178 16.16 0.00 31.36
C GLY A 178 15.53 0.92 30.32
N LEU A 179 14.31 0.60 29.86
CA LEU A 179 13.54 1.43 28.94
C LEU A 179 13.19 2.79 29.58
N ALA A 180 12.75 2.81 30.83
CA ALA A 180 12.44 4.06 31.54
C ALA A 180 13.67 4.97 31.64
N LYS A 181 14.81 4.44 32.08
CA LYS A 181 16.08 5.19 32.14
C LYS A 181 16.53 5.71 30.78
N THR A 182 16.32 4.92 29.72
CA THR A 182 16.67 5.33 28.36
C THR A 182 15.78 6.47 27.89
N ILE A 183 14.47 6.42 28.18
CA ILE A 183 13.53 7.49 27.85
C ILE A 183 13.89 8.77 28.61
N GLU A 184 14.14 8.68 29.92
CA GLU A 184 14.56 9.84 30.73
C GLU A 184 15.83 10.49 30.15
N HIS A 185 16.82 9.67 29.76
CA HIS A 185 18.03 10.17 29.12
C HIS A 185 17.73 10.88 27.80
N LEU A 186 16.91 10.29 26.93
CA LEU A 186 16.53 10.89 25.65
C LEU A 186 15.73 12.18 25.82
N GLU A 187 14.83 12.24 26.79
CA GLU A 187 14.07 13.44 27.11
C GLU A 187 14.97 14.57 27.63
N SER A 188 16.03 14.23 28.37
CA SER A 188 17.02 15.22 28.84
C SER A 188 17.86 15.85 27.73
N LEU A 189 17.91 15.23 26.54
CA LEU A 189 18.66 15.72 25.38
C LEU A 189 17.84 16.67 24.50
N LYS A 190 16.54 16.85 24.79
CA LYS A 190 15.68 17.78 24.05
C LYS A 190 16.16 19.21 24.27
N LYS A 191 16.14 20.01 23.18
CA LYS A 191 16.51 21.44 23.19
C LYS A 191 15.29 22.32 23.43
#